data_AF-A0A6V7X6Z7-F1
#
_entry.id   AF-A0A6V7X6Z7-F1
#
_cell.length_a   1.000
_cell.length_b   1.000
_cell.length_c   1.000
_cell.angle_alpha   90.00
_cell.angle_beta   90.00
_cell.angle_gamma   90.00
#
_symmetry.space_group_name_H-M   'P 1'
#
loop_
_entity.id
_entity.type
_entity.pdbx_description
1 polymer ?
#
loop_
_entity_poly.entity_id
_entity_poly.type
_entity_poly.pdbx_seq_one_letter_code
_entity_poly.pdbx_strand_id
1 'polypeptide(L)'
;MSAAVSGSLFNNAAQWVPSCLPDKRYLLNDPICMSKCVKITYKCVGCSAAKTLTVPINNKCPECATNHVDLSTDAFKWLEPQGGTVGIAKDATITYINC
;
A
#
# COMPACT_ATOMS: atom_id res chain seq x y z
N MET A 1 5.49 1.88 7.63
CA MET A 1 4.38 1.14 6.97
C MET A 1 4.00 1.87 5.70
N SER A 2 3.95 1.18 4.57
CA SER A 2 3.60 1.74 3.26
C SER A 2 2.97 0.67 2.35
N ALA A 3 2.49 1.12 1.20
CA ALA A 3 1.94 0.27 0.15
C ALA A 3 2.59 0.52 -1.21
N ALA A 4 2.73 -0.56 -1.97
CA ALA A 4 2.89 -0.55 -3.41
C ALA A 4 1.57 -0.93 -4.07
N VAL A 5 1.19 -0.23 -5.14
CA VAL A 5 -0.08 -0.47 -5.86
C VAL A 5 0.18 -0.72 -7.34
N SER A 6 -0.84 -1.19 -8.05
CA SER A 6 -0.76 -1.50 -9.48
C SER A 6 -0.02 -0.42 -10.28
N GLY A 7 0.96 -0.86 -11.07
CA GLY A 7 1.68 0.02 -11.99
C GLY A 7 0.76 0.74 -12.98
N SER A 8 -0.42 0.19 -13.29
CA SER A 8 -1.41 0.81 -14.17
C SER A 8 -2.00 2.13 -13.64
N LEU A 9 -1.84 2.41 -12.34
CA LEU A 9 -2.33 3.64 -11.71
C LEU A 9 -1.33 4.80 -11.83
N PHE A 10 -0.09 4.52 -12.24
CA PHE A 10 0.99 5.49 -12.29
C PHE A 10 1.06 6.18 -13.65
N ASN A 11 1.44 7.46 -13.63
CA ASN A 11 1.81 8.22 -14.79
C ASN A 11 3.21 7.78 -15.26
N ASN A 12 3.26 7.20 -16.46
CA ASN A 12 4.52 6.74 -17.07
C ASN A 12 5.54 7.86 -17.33
N ALA A 13 5.13 9.13 -17.33
CA ALA A 13 6.02 10.28 -17.49
C ALA A 13 6.59 10.81 -16.16
N ALA A 14 6.11 10.31 -15.01
CA ALA A 14 6.54 10.80 -13.70
C ALA A 14 8.04 10.61 -13.48
N GLN A 15 8.66 11.58 -12.84
CA GLN A 15 10.10 11.61 -12.56
C GLN A 15 10.35 11.50 -11.05
N TRP A 16 11.47 10.88 -10.68
CA TRP A 16 11.91 10.86 -9.29
C TRP A 16 12.41 12.24 -8.87
N VAL A 17 11.87 12.76 -7.76
CA VAL A 17 12.24 14.06 -7.20
C VAL A 17 12.74 13.89 -5.76
N PRO A 18 13.66 14.75 -5.27
CA PRO A 18 14.03 14.77 -3.86
C PRO A 18 12.81 15.01 -2.98
N SER A 19 12.63 14.23 -1.91
CA SER A 19 11.55 14.46 -0.93
C SER A 19 12.01 15.32 0.25
N CYS A 20 11.06 15.89 0.98
CA CYS A 20 11.27 16.57 2.25
C CYS A 20 11.25 15.61 3.47
N LEU A 21 11.24 14.29 3.26
CA LEU A 21 11.24 13.31 4.35
C LEU A 21 12.58 13.33 5.12
N PRO A 22 12.59 13.00 6.42
CA PRO A 22 13.80 13.04 7.25
C PRO A 22 14.98 12.22 6.71
N ASP A 23 14.70 11.14 6.00
CA ASP A 23 15.70 10.26 5.41
C ASP A 23 16.11 10.65 3.97
N LYS A 24 15.61 11.79 3.46
CA LYS A 24 15.97 12.38 2.17
C LYS A 24 15.79 11.44 0.96
N ARG A 25 14.93 10.43 1.09
CA ARG A 25 14.63 9.51 -0.02
C ARG A 25 14.03 10.27 -1.20
N TYR A 26 14.24 9.78 -2.42
CA TYR A 26 13.52 10.29 -3.59
C TYR A 26 12.09 9.71 -3.60
N LEU A 27 11.15 10.49 -4.10
CA LEU A 27 9.78 10.04 -4.34
C LEU A 27 9.43 10.30 -5.80
N LEU A 28 8.61 9.43 -6.38
CA LEU A 28 8.11 9.62 -7.73
C LEU A 28 7.12 10.80 -7.71
N ASN A 29 7.33 11.81 -8.55
CA ASN A 29 6.43 12.96 -8.70
C ASN A 29 5.16 12.57 -9.45
N ASP A 30 4.37 11.74 -8.80
CA ASP A 30 3.13 11.16 -9.27
C ASP A 30 2.05 11.42 -8.23
N PRO A 31 0.82 11.84 -8.62
CA PRO A 31 -0.28 12.04 -7.67
C PRO A 31 -0.54 10.83 -6.76
N ILE A 32 -0.35 9.60 -7.26
CA ILE A 32 -0.46 8.37 -6.49
C ILE A 32 0.58 8.32 -5.36
N CYS A 33 1.82 8.73 -5.61
CA CYS A 33 2.86 8.75 -4.57
C CYS A 33 2.81 9.98 -3.65
N MET A 34 2.29 11.10 -4.16
CA MET A 34 2.38 12.40 -3.48
C MET A 34 1.17 12.69 -2.59
N SER A 35 -0.01 12.16 -2.93
CA SER A 35 -1.27 12.57 -2.31
C SER A 35 -2.24 11.42 -2.03
N LYS A 36 -1.86 10.17 -2.32
CA LYS A 36 -2.76 9.03 -2.14
C LYS A 36 -2.27 8.07 -1.07
N CYS A 37 -3.24 7.65 -0.27
CA CYS A 37 -3.12 6.61 0.72
C CYS A 37 -4.05 5.46 0.31
N VAL A 38 -3.73 4.26 0.75
CA VAL A 38 -4.65 3.14 0.69
C VAL A 38 -5.17 2.86 2.09
N LYS A 39 -6.49 2.78 2.22
CA LYS A 39 -7.21 2.30 3.40
C LYS A 39 -7.60 0.86 3.15
N ILE A 40 -7.12 -0.04 4.00
CA ILE A 40 -7.40 -1.47 3.96
C ILE A 40 -8.27 -1.82 5.16
N THR A 41 -9.43 -2.40 4.92
CA THR A 41 -10.23 -3.05 5.97
C THR A 41 -10.15 -4.56 5.79
N TYR A 42 -9.71 -5.27 6.80
CA TYR A 42 -9.45 -6.71 6.72
C TYR A 42 -9.72 -7.41 8.05
N LYS A 43 -10.30 -8.61 7.98
CA LYS A 43 -10.47 -9.52 9.12
C LYS A 43 -9.42 -10.62 9.02
N CYS A 44 -8.41 -10.56 9.88
CA CYS A 44 -7.38 -11.60 9.93
C CYS A 44 -7.93 -12.98 10.27
N VAL A 45 -7.18 -13.99 9.84
CA VAL A 45 -7.45 -15.39 10.17
C VAL A 45 -7.39 -15.55 11.69
N GLY A 46 -8.44 -16.14 12.27
CA GLY A 46 -8.57 -16.32 13.72
C GLY A 46 -8.92 -15.04 14.51
N CYS A 47 -9.09 -13.90 13.85
CA CYS A 47 -9.48 -12.65 14.51
C CYS A 47 -11.00 -12.54 14.67
N SER A 48 -11.44 -12.02 15.81
CA SER A 48 -12.87 -11.81 16.11
C SER A 48 -13.47 -10.62 15.36
N ALA A 49 -12.65 -9.61 15.01
CA ALA A 49 -13.08 -8.38 14.37
C ALA A 49 -12.16 -7.96 13.21
N ALA A 50 -12.72 -7.20 12.28
CA ALA A 50 -11.94 -6.54 11.23
C ALA A 50 -11.16 -5.34 11.79
N LYS A 51 -10.00 -5.08 11.20
CA LYS A 51 -9.18 -3.89 11.47
C LYS A 51 -9.11 -3.03 10.22
N THR A 52 -8.83 -1.75 10.42
CA THR A 52 -8.58 -0.79 9.35
C THR A 52 -7.18 -0.22 9.49
N LEU A 53 -6.39 -0.28 8.41
CA LEU A 53 -5.08 0.34 8.31
C LEU A 53 -5.07 1.33 7.15
N THR A 54 -4.55 2.54 7.38
CA THR A 54 -4.31 3.52 6.31
C THR A 54 -2.81 3.73 6.19
N VAL A 55 -2.25 3.55 5.00
CA VAL A 55 -0.82 3.73 4.73
C VAL A 55 -0.60 4.54 3.45
N PRO A 56 0.48 5.34 3.38
CA PRO A 56 0.83 6.06 2.17
C PRO A 56 1.24 5.08 1.07
N ILE A 57 0.91 5.43 -0.16
CA ILE A 57 1.40 4.74 -1.35
C ILE A 57 2.72 5.38 -1.74
N ASN A 58 3.81 4.62 -1.77
CA ASN A 58 5.15 5.16 -2.06
C ASN A 58 5.97 4.31 -3.02
N ASN A 59 5.36 3.24 -3.57
CA ASN A 59 6.02 2.35 -4.49
C ASN A 59 5.03 1.80 -5.51
N LYS A 60 5.55 1.22 -6.59
CA LYS A 60 4.79 0.55 -7.64
C LYS A 60 4.95 -0.96 -7.52
N CYS A 61 3.88 -1.69 -7.79
CA CYS A 61 3.88 -3.13 -8.03
C CYS A 61 3.43 -3.35 -9.48
N PRO A 62 4.37 -3.44 -10.45
CA PRO A 62 4.06 -3.55 -11.87
C PRO A 62 3.16 -4.75 -12.23
N GLU A 63 3.31 -5.85 -11.50
CA GLU A 63 2.58 -7.10 -11.67
C GLU A 63 1.21 -7.12 -10.97
N CYS A 64 0.95 -6.17 -10.06
CA CYS A 64 -0.30 -6.12 -9.31
C CYS A 64 -1.46 -5.61 -10.18
N ALA A 65 -2.59 -6.29 -10.12
CA ALA A 65 -3.87 -5.76 -10.56
C ALA A 65 -4.33 -4.60 -9.66
N THR A 66 -5.28 -3.77 -10.11
CA THR A 66 -5.77 -2.60 -9.36
C THR A 66 -6.48 -2.94 -8.05
N ASN A 67 -6.92 -4.19 -7.87
CA ASN A 67 -7.48 -4.73 -6.63
C ASN A 67 -6.45 -5.50 -5.79
N HIS A 68 -5.15 -5.38 -6.09
CA HIS A 68 -4.05 -5.98 -5.34
C HIS A 68 -3.11 -4.87 -4.86
N VAL A 69 -2.87 -4.84 -3.55
CA VAL A 69 -1.92 -3.94 -2.90
C VAL A 69 -0.83 -4.80 -2.26
N ASP A 70 0.42 -4.50 -2.58
CA ASP A 70 1.59 -5.11 -1.94
C ASP A 70 2.00 -4.23 -0.75
N LEU A 71 1.88 -4.78 0.45
CA LEU A 71 2.10 -4.04 1.70
C LEU A 71 3.53 -4.26 2.18
N SER A 72 4.15 -3.22 2.73
CA SER A 72 5.38 -3.41 3.53
C SER A 72 5.15 -4.48 4.59
N THR A 73 6.16 -5.30 4.89
CA THR A 73 6.06 -6.42 5.85
C THR A 73 5.38 -6.03 7.16
N ASP A 74 5.72 -4.86 7.71
CA ASP A 74 5.13 -4.36 8.96
C ASP A 74 3.64 -4.04 8.82
N ALA A 75 3.23 -3.44 7.69
CA ALA A 75 1.82 -3.14 7.41
C ALA A 75 1.00 -4.42 7.22
N PHE A 76 1.57 -5.40 6.49
CA PHE A 76 0.93 -6.69 6.30
C PHE A 76 0.76 -7.43 7.63
N LYS A 77 1.83 -7.55 8.44
CA LYS A 77 1.78 -8.22 9.76
C LYS A 77 0.88 -7.51 10.77
N TRP A 78 0.68 -6.20 10.64
CA TRP A 78 -0.27 -5.48 11.49
C TRP A 78 -1.72 -5.92 11.22
N LEU A 79 -2.06 -6.14 9.94
CA LEU A 79 -3.37 -6.62 9.49
C LEU A 79 -3.53 -8.12 9.67
N GLU A 80 -2.53 -8.92 9.32
CA GLU A 80 -2.49 -10.39 9.39
C GLU A 80 -1.25 -10.86 10.19
N PRO A 81 -1.34 -10.89 11.53
CA PRO A 81 -0.20 -11.25 12.38
C PRO A 81 0.34 -12.67 12.15
N GLN A 82 -0.48 -13.59 11.62
CA GLN A 82 -0.06 -14.95 11.32
C GLN A 82 0.71 -15.05 9.99
N GLY A 83 0.81 -13.95 9.23
CA GLY A 83 1.58 -13.92 7.98
C GLY A 83 0.83 -14.45 6.75
N GLY A 84 -0.44 -14.84 6.89
CA GLY A 84 -1.27 -15.31 5.78
C GLY A 84 -0.75 -16.60 5.14
N THR A 85 -1.23 -16.93 3.95
CA THR A 85 -0.73 -18.06 3.17
C THR A 85 0.33 -17.56 2.19
N VAL A 86 1.61 -17.81 2.48
CA VAL A 86 2.74 -17.34 1.65
C VAL A 86 2.73 -15.81 1.48
N GLY A 87 2.41 -15.08 2.56
CA GLY A 87 2.32 -13.60 2.51
C GLY A 87 1.09 -13.06 1.78
N ILE A 88 0.12 -13.92 1.45
CA ILE A 88 -1.12 -13.52 0.77
C ILE A 88 -2.29 -13.58 1.75
N ALA A 89 -3.05 -12.48 1.78
CA ALA A 89 -4.36 -12.39 2.41
C ALA A 89 -5.40 -11.99 1.36
N LYS A 90 -6.60 -12.58 1.43
CA LYS A 90 -7.70 -12.34 0.49
C LYS A 90 -8.89 -11.70 1.20
N ASP A 91 -9.83 -11.19 0.42
CA ASP A 91 -11.11 -10.63 0.91
C ASP A 91 -10.95 -9.36 1.77
N ALA A 92 -9.86 -8.62 1.56
CA ALA A 92 -9.71 -7.27 2.09
C ALA A 92 -10.51 -6.26 1.26
N THR A 93 -11.08 -5.26 1.93
CA THR A 93 -11.63 -4.08 1.25
C THR A 93 -10.54 -3.04 1.09
N ILE A 94 -10.23 -2.68 -0.15
CA ILE A 94 -9.21 -1.69 -0.52
C ILE A 94 -9.92 -0.41 -0.96
N THR A 95 -9.54 0.73 -0.38
CA THR A 95 -10.06 2.05 -0.76
C THR A 95 -8.91 3.03 -0.94
N TYR A 96 -8.83 3.66 -2.11
CA TYR A 96 -7.87 4.74 -2.38
C TYR A 96 -8.46 6.05 -1.86
N ILE A 97 -7.71 6.75 -1.01
CA ILE A 97 -8.10 8.02 -0.40
C ILE A 97 -7.01 9.06 -0.58
N ASN A 98 -7.35 10.34 -0.38
CA ASN A 98 -6.33 11.37 -0.25
C ASN A 98 -5.64 11.24 1.12
N CYS A 99 -4.31 11.35 1.12
CA CYS A 99 -3.56 11.92 2.23
C CYS A 99 -3.41 13.44 1.98
#